data_AF-A0A2D6MZQ8-F1
#
_entry.id   AF-A0A2D6MZQ8-F1
#
_cell.length_a   1.000
_cell.length_b   1.000
_cell.length_c   1.000
_cell.angle_alpha   90.00
_cell.angle_beta   90.00
_cell.angle_gamma   90.00
#
_symmetry.space_group_name_H-M   'P 1'
#
loop_
_entity.id
_entity.type
_entity.pdbx_description
1 polymer ?
#
loop_
_entity_poly.entity_id
_entity_poly.type
_entity_poly.pdbx_seq_one_letter_code
_entity_poly.pdbx_strand_id
1 'polypeptide(L)'
;MHKGDYVPHKQPNYHLIFALLMVILAVSIFIGTLTVPLVPVILIFSFAIAKAYLVLAYFMHLRYQPLYCTLILAVALLALYCMFLGVIPDMIFPPVD
;
A
#
# COMPACT_ATOMS: atom_id res chain seq x y z
N MET A 1 3.41 -15.49 -48.19
CA MET A 1 3.45 -15.71 -46.73
C MET A 1 4.17 -14.53 -46.09
N HIS A 2 3.43 -13.61 -45.47
CA HIS A 2 4.00 -12.45 -44.76
C HIS A 2 4.40 -12.92 -43.35
N LYS A 3 5.70 -13.05 -43.07
CA LYS A 3 6.20 -13.24 -41.70
C LYS A 3 5.94 -11.92 -40.97
N GLY A 4 4.85 -11.85 -40.22
CA GLY A 4 4.61 -10.73 -39.32
C GLY A 4 5.69 -10.75 -38.25
N ASP A 5 6.46 -9.68 -38.16
CA ASP A 5 7.47 -9.51 -37.12
C ASP A 5 6.77 -9.41 -35.75
N TYR A 6 6.82 -10.47 -34.96
CA TYR A 6 6.28 -10.50 -33.61
C TYR A 6 7.21 -9.69 -32.70
N VAL A 7 6.87 -8.43 -32.45
CA VAL A 7 7.49 -7.64 -31.38
C VAL A 7 7.13 -8.27 -30.02
N PRO A 8 8.09 -8.80 -29.25
CA PRO A 8 7.79 -9.40 -27.96
C PRO A 8 7.22 -8.34 -27.01
N HIS A 9 5.94 -8.46 -26.68
CA HIS A 9 5.30 -7.60 -25.70
C HIS A 9 5.88 -7.90 -24.31
N LYS A 10 6.83 -7.08 -23.86
CA LYS A 10 7.44 -7.18 -22.52
C LYS A 10 6.39 -6.90 -21.46
N GLN A 11 5.75 -7.96 -20.96
CA GLN A 11 4.77 -7.84 -19.89
C GLN A 11 5.49 -7.50 -18.58
N PRO A 12 4.94 -6.58 -17.74
CA PRO A 12 5.49 -6.31 -16.42
C PRO A 12 5.52 -7.60 -15.59
N ASN A 13 6.63 -7.86 -14.89
CA ASN A 13 6.73 -9.04 -14.01
C ASN A 13 5.95 -8.82 -12.71
N TYR A 14 4.63 -9.05 -12.74
CA TYR A 14 3.74 -8.92 -11.57
C TYR A 14 4.16 -9.77 -10.37
N HIS A 15 4.80 -10.91 -10.60
CA HIS A 15 5.33 -11.79 -9.55
C HIS A 15 6.44 -11.11 -8.72
N LEU A 16 7.28 -10.27 -9.35
CA LEU A 16 8.34 -9.54 -8.63
C LEU A 16 7.75 -8.46 -7.73
N ILE A 17 6.71 -7.77 -8.23
CA ILE A 17 6.01 -6.74 -7.46
C ILE A 17 5.29 -7.41 -6.29
N PHE A 18 4.60 -8.53 -6.50
CA PHE A 18 3.98 -9.31 -5.43
C PHE A 18 5.00 -9.72 -4.35
N ALA A 19 6.16 -10.25 -4.75
CA ALA A 19 7.22 -10.61 -3.81
C ALA A 19 7.68 -9.39 -2.98
N LEU A 20 7.84 -8.22 -3.62
CA LEU A 20 8.15 -6.97 -2.92
C LEU A 20 7.07 -6.61 -1.89
N LEU A 21 5.78 -6.68 -2.24
CA LEU A 21 4.70 -6.43 -1.27
C LEU A 21 4.78 -7.36 -0.06
N MET A 22 5.08 -8.64 -0.28
CA MET A 22 5.21 -9.63 0.79
C MET A 22 6.40 -9.33 1.71
N VAL A 23 7.52 -8.86 1.15
CA VAL A 23 8.67 -8.40 1.95
C VAL A 23 8.28 -7.20 2.81
N ILE A 24 7.62 -6.20 2.22
CA ILE A 24 7.17 -5.01 2.97
C ILE A 24 6.14 -5.41 4.05
N LEU A 25 5.33 -6.43 3.81
CA LEU A 25 4.42 -6.99 4.82
C LEU A 25 5.18 -7.62 5.99
N ALA A 26 6.12 -8.51 5.72
CA ALA A 26 6.91 -9.18 6.75
C ALA A 26 7.66 -8.17 7.63
N VAL A 27 8.28 -7.15 7.01
CA VAL A 27 9.00 -6.08 7.71
C VAL A 27 8.03 -5.31 8.63
N SER A 28 6.85 -4.95 8.13
CA SER A 28 5.82 -4.24 8.92
C SER A 28 5.35 -5.03 10.13
N ILE A 29 5.21 -6.36 10.02
CA ILE A 29 4.82 -7.23 11.14
C ILE A 29 5.94 -7.26 12.19
N PHE A 30 7.19 -7.40 11.75
CA PHE A 30 8.34 -7.42 12.64
C PHE A 30 8.46 -6.10 13.42
N ILE A 31 8.23 -4.96 12.77
CA ILE A 31 8.20 -3.65 13.44
C ILE A 31 7.07 -3.56 14.47
N GLY A 32 5.91 -4.13 14.18
CA GLY A 32 4.77 -4.17 15.10
C GLY A 32 5.03 -4.98 16.38
N THR A 33 5.99 -5.91 16.36
CA THR A 33 6.39 -6.65 17.57
C THR A 33 7.34 -5.87 18.49
N LEU A 34 7.86 -4.73 18.05
CA LEU A 34 8.71 -3.87 18.88
C LEU A 34 7.82 -3.04 19.82
N THR A 35 8.02 -3.19 21.13
CA THR A 35 7.26 -2.53 22.20
C THR A 35 7.66 -1.06 22.44
N VAL A 36 7.86 -0.31 21.36
CA VAL A 36 8.16 1.13 21.43
C VAL A 36 6.87 1.91 21.17
N PRO A 37 6.46 2.88 22.01
CA PRO A 37 5.08 3.37 22.00
C PRO A 37 4.68 4.24 20.79
N LEU A 38 5.62 4.87 20.08
CA LEU A 38 5.30 5.85 19.02
C LEU A 38 6.05 5.62 17.70
N VAL A 39 7.32 5.23 17.78
CA VAL A 39 8.19 5.03 16.60
C VAL A 39 7.66 3.96 15.64
N PRO A 40 7.17 2.79 16.09
CA PRO A 40 6.68 1.73 15.21
C PRO A 40 5.43 2.16 14.43
N VAL A 41 4.56 2.98 15.04
CA VAL A 41 3.30 3.43 14.44
C VAL A 41 3.56 4.22 13.15
N ILE A 42 4.45 5.21 13.20
CA ILE A 42 4.82 6.04 12.04
C ILE A 42 5.49 5.19 10.95
N LEU A 43 6.32 4.24 11.36
CA LEU A 43 7.11 3.40 10.47
C LEU A 43 6.24 2.38 9.73
N ILE A 44 5.30 1.74 10.45
CA ILE A 44 4.26 0.86 9.89
C ILE A 44 3.38 1.65 8.91
N PHE A 45 3.01 2.89 9.26
CA PHE A 45 2.17 3.73 8.41
C PHE A 45 2.86 4.10 7.08
N SER A 46 4.14 4.45 7.14
CA SER A 46 4.96 4.72 5.96
C SER A 46 5.02 3.50 5.02
N PHE A 47 5.19 2.30 5.60
CA PHE A 47 5.15 1.05 4.84
C PHE A 47 3.76 0.74 4.26
N ALA A 48 2.68 1.11 4.94
CA ALA A 48 1.33 0.96 4.42
C ALA A 48 1.09 1.83 3.17
N ILE A 49 1.56 3.09 3.19
CA ILE A 49 1.47 4.00 2.02
C ILE A 49 2.25 3.43 0.83
N ALA A 50 3.47 2.94 1.06
CA ALA A 50 4.29 2.35 0.01
C ALA A 50 3.60 1.15 -0.66
N LYS A 51 2.97 0.27 0.13
CA LYS A 51 2.18 -0.86 -0.39
C LYS A 51 0.99 -0.37 -1.22
N ALA A 52 0.23 0.59 -0.70
CA ALA A 52 -0.93 1.14 -1.41
C ALA A 52 -0.52 1.72 -2.78
N TYR A 53 0.58 2.46 -2.84
CA TYR A 53 1.12 2.98 -4.10
C TYR A 53 1.47 1.86 -5.09
N LEU A 54 2.17 0.81 -4.64
CA LEU A 54 2.52 -0.35 -5.48
C LEU A 54 1.27 -1.09 -5.99
N VAL A 55 0.23 -1.25 -5.16
CA VAL A 55 -1.05 -1.85 -5.58
C VAL A 55 -1.74 -1.00 -6.64
N LEU A 56 -1.83 0.32 -6.44
CA LEU A 56 -2.43 1.24 -7.42
C LEU A 56 -1.68 1.24 -8.75
N ALA A 57 -0.34 1.31 -8.70
CA ALA A 57 0.48 1.44 -9.89
C ALA A 57 0.53 0.16 -10.73
N TYR A 58 0.52 -1.01 -10.09
CA TYR A 58 0.79 -2.28 -10.78
C TYR A 58 -0.37 -3.26 -10.80
N PHE A 59 -1.19 -3.36 -9.76
CA PHE A 59 -2.24 -4.39 -9.71
C PHE A 59 -3.59 -3.88 -10.20
N MET A 60 -3.92 -2.63 -9.94
CA MET A 60 -5.26 -2.12 -10.24
C MET A 60 -5.46 -1.61 -11.69
N HIS A 61 -4.48 -1.75 -12.59
CA HIS A 61 -4.62 -1.40 -14.01
C HIS A 61 -5.27 -0.01 -14.27
N LEU A 62 -5.09 0.96 -13.36
CA LEU A 62 -5.73 2.28 -13.40
C LEU A 62 -5.49 3.03 -14.71
N ARG A 63 -4.40 2.71 -15.43
CA ARG A 63 -4.07 3.30 -16.73
C ARG A 63 -5.18 3.10 -17.78
N TYR A 64 -6.03 2.08 -17.64
CA TYR A 64 -7.10 1.74 -18.60
C TYR A 64 -8.51 2.02 -18.06
N GLN A 65 -8.64 2.56 -16.86
CA GLN A 65 -9.91 2.73 -16.16
C GLN A 65 -10.25 4.22 -15.98
N PRO A 66 -11.54 4.61 -15.94
CA PRO A 66 -11.93 6.00 -15.71
C PRO A 66 -11.39 6.56 -14.39
N LEU A 67 -11.02 7.84 -14.44
CA LEU A 67 -10.44 8.63 -13.34
C LEU A 67 -11.25 8.57 -12.04
N TYR A 68 -12.56 8.30 -12.13
CA TYR A 68 -13.46 8.09 -10.99
C TYR A 68 -13.07 6.90 -10.10
N CYS A 69 -12.56 5.79 -10.67
CA CYS A 69 -12.10 4.65 -9.87
C CYS A 69 -10.90 5.02 -9.00
N THR A 70 -9.96 5.79 -9.55
CA THR A 70 -8.81 6.33 -8.81
C THR A 70 -9.26 7.28 -7.70
N LEU A 71 -10.25 8.12 -7.98
CA LEU A 71 -10.74 9.13 -7.05
C LEU A 71 -11.48 8.49 -5.87
N ILE A 72 -12.34 7.49 -6.12
CA ILE A 72 -13.03 6.72 -5.07
C ILE A 72 -12.02 6.01 -4.16
N LEU A 73 -11.00 5.38 -4.75
CA LEU A 73 -9.95 4.71 -3.98
C LEU A 73 -9.11 5.71 -3.17
N ALA A 74 -8.78 6.86 -3.74
CA ALA A 74 -8.07 7.93 -3.04
C ALA A 74 -8.89 8.49 -1.87
N VAL A 75 -10.20 8.67 -2.04
CA VAL A 75 -11.12 9.09 -0.97
C VAL A 75 -11.21 8.04 0.13
N ALA A 76 -11.28 6.75 -0.23
CA ALA A 76 -11.26 5.66 0.76
C ALA A 76 -9.94 5.62 1.55
N LEU A 77 -8.79 5.80 0.88
CA LEU A 77 -7.49 5.91 1.53
C LEU A 77 -7.38 7.15 2.43
N LEU A 78 -7.95 8.29 2.00
CA LEU A 78 -7.98 9.51 2.79
C LEU A 78 -8.89 9.37 4.01
N ALA A 79 -10.05 8.72 3.88
CA ALA A 79 -10.93 8.41 5.00
C ALA A 79 -10.25 7.48 6.01
N LEU A 80 -9.53 6.45 5.53
CA LEU A 80 -8.71 5.58 6.36
C LEU A 80 -7.62 6.37 7.10
N TYR A 81 -6.95 7.31 6.42
CA TYR A 81 -5.94 8.19 7.02
C TYR A 81 -6.54 9.07 8.12
N CYS A 82 -7.70 9.68 7.88
CA CYS A 82 -8.41 10.48 8.88
C CYS A 82 -8.85 9.65 10.09
N MET A 83 -9.37 8.43 9.87
CA MET A 83 -9.71 7.51 10.94
C MET A 83 -8.47 7.18 11.79
N PHE A 84 -7.32 6.95 11.14
CA PHE A 84 -6.07 6.66 11.84
C PHE A 84 -5.63 7.82 12.74
N LEU A 85 -5.68 9.06 12.25
CA LEU A 85 -5.39 10.25 13.07
C LEU A 85 -6.31 10.36 14.30
N GLY A 86 -7.58 9.95 14.16
CA GLY A 86 -8.54 9.91 15.27
C GLY A 86 -8.27 8.81 16.31
N VAL A 87 -7.63 7.70 15.91
CA VAL A 87 -7.28 6.57 16.80
C VAL A 87 -5.96 6.81 17.54
N ILE A 88 -5.04 7.61 16.99
CA ILE A 88 -3.77 7.96 17.66
C ILE A 88 -3.96 8.48 19.10
N PRO A 89 -4.84 9.45 19.40
CA PRO A 89 -5.03 9.94 20.78
C PRO A 89 -5.53 8.85 21.73
N ASP A 90 -6.35 7.90 21.26
CA ASP A 90 -6.86 6.76 22.03
C ASP A 90 -5.72 5.79 22.40
N MET A 91 -4.75 5.58 21.50
CA MET A 91 -3.57 4.74 21.75
C MET A 91 -2.55 5.38 22.69
N ILE A 92 -2.49 6.72 22.75
CA ILE A 92 -1.50 7.47 23.54
C ILE A 92 -1.99 7.76 24.96
N PHE A 93 -3.30 7.92 25.17
CA PHE A 93 -3.91 8.16 26.47
C PHE A 93 -4.70 6.93 26.94
N PRO A 94 -4.04 5.89 27.48
CA PRO A 94 -4.77 4.88 28.22
C PRO A 94 -5.44 5.55 29.44
N PRO A 95 -6.68 5.17 29.79
CA PRO A 95 -7.30 5.63 31.03
C PRO A 95 -6.37 5.30 32.21
N VAL A 96 -6.13 6.31 33.05
CA VAL A 96 -5.41 6.15 34.31
C VAL A 96 -6.40 5.58 35.32
N ASP A 97 -6.31 4.27 35.56
CA ASP A 97 -6.74 3.64 36.81
C ASP A 97 -5.59 3.60 37.83
#